data_AF-A0A7C2KLV6-F1
#
_entry.id   AF-A0A7C2KLV6-F1
#
_cell.length_a   1.000
_cell.length_b   1.000
_cell.length_c   1.000
_cell.angle_alpha   90.00
_cell.angle_beta   90.00
_cell.angle_gamma   90.00
#
_symmetry.space_group_name_H-M   'P 1'
#
loop_
_entity.id
_entity.type
_entity.pdbx_description
1 polymer ?
#
loop_
_entity_poly.entity_id
_entity_poly.type
_entity_poly.pdbx_seq_one_letter_code
_entity_poly.pdbx_strand_id
1 'polypeptide(L)'
;MFSTHSNTYSHRFWGDDESRKHIKRLYHITHIDNLASILQYGILSHRQVESQNVSFTPIYNENIVHNRKERLTPDQRSLWDYANLYFQPRNPMLYKVLSEKSTREIVILGVKPQVLDTKGAFIALGNAAHSQTEIVDVATGRKVITGEFWPIIHSDWWKPEDGTKRKIMAECLIPHVIVPEAIHSIFVAHPSVADTVRSIIAEIPCPVEVVTEPHLFFQPNRQGRLTEKLSWVDGDMFFSKMQTLTISVNTVGVMGKGLASRAKYQFPDVYVIYQDVCKNGTLQMGKPYLYKREGSLDEDLADEPLSLPHPNASKWFLLFPTKRHWKERSDREGIEKGLQWLVSHYRDEGIQSIAIPALGCGLGGLDWKEMGPLICRYMVQMDIQSCIYLPQEQNIPLELLTSEFLLGT
;
A
#
# COMPACT_ATOMS: atom_id res chain seq x y z
N MET A 1 13.01 -22.64 30.02
CA MET A 1 13.18 -21.16 29.90
C MET A 1 13.30 -20.82 28.43
N PHE A 2 12.18 -20.53 27.78
CA PHE A 2 12.15 -20.13 26.38
C PHE A 2 12.37 -18.62 26.29
N SER A 3 13.52 -18.21 25.74
CA SER A 3 13.82 -16.83 25.42
C SER A 3 13.10 -16.44 24.13
N THR A 4 12.07 -15.61 24.24
CA THR A 4 11.37 -14.98 23.12
C THR A 4 12.19 -13.79 22.62
N HIS A 5 13.04 -13.99 21.61
CA HIS A 5 13.62 -12.89 20.85
C HIS A 5 12.60 -12.44 19.79
N SER A 6 11.92 -11.33 20.06
CA SER A 6 11.13 -10.59 19.09
C SER A 6 12.08 -9.97 18.06
N ASN A 7 12.20 -10.60 16.89
CA ASN A 7 12.98 -10.06 15.79
C ASN A 7 12.09 -9.09 14.99
N THR A 8 12.25 -7.79 15.24
CA THR A 8 11.63 -6.72 14.48
C THR A 8 12.33 -6.59 13.13
N TYR A 9 11.61 -6.89 12.05
CA TYR A 9 12.10 -6.72 10.68
C TYR A 9 11.98 -5.25 10.28
N SER A 10 13.11 -4.53 10.27
CA SER A 10 13.21 -3.19 9.67
C SER A 10 13.51 -3.33 8.16
N HIS A 11 12.56 -2.91 7.33
CA HIS A 11 12.84 -2.62 5.92
C HIS A 11 13.41 -1.20 5.83
N ARG A 12 14.65 -1.09 5.37
CA ARG A 12 15.35 0.19 5.16
C ARG A 12 14.86 0.84 3.87
N PHE A 13 14.40 2.08 3.97
CA PHE A 13 14.49 3.09 2.91
C PHE A 13 15.03 4.39 3.52
N TRP A 14 16.21 4.81 3.05
CA TRP A 14 16.93 6.05 3.35
C TRP A 14 17.40 6.24 4.80
N GLY A 15 18.62 6.78 4.94
CA GLY A 15 19.31 6.95 6.23
C GLY A 15 18.65 7.97 7.14
N ASP A 16 17.59 7.58 7.81
CA ASP A 16 17.12 8.27 9.01
C ASP A 16 17.97 7.77 10.19
N ASP A 17 18.77 8.68 10.73
CA ASP A 17 19.46 8.55 12.01
C ASP A 17 18.47 8.08 13.09
N GLU A 18 18.72 6.92 13.70
CA GLU A 18 17.87 6.36 14.77
C GLU A 18 17.71 7.34 15.95
N SER A 19 18.52 8.40 16.03
CA SER A 19 18.49 9.41 17.08
C SER A 19 17.26 10.33 17.08
N ARG A 20 16.40 10.38 16.03
CA ARG A 20 15.20 11.25 16.03
C ARG A 20 13.98 10.68 15.30
N LYS A 21 13.32 9.66 15.87
CA LYS A 21 11.93 9.31 15.49
C LYS A 21 10.99 10.49 15.81
N HIS A 22 10.62 11.26 14.80
CA HIS A 22 9.74 12.42 14.95
C HIS A 22 8.73 12.51 13.80
N ILE A 23 7.52 12.95 14.13
CA ILE A 23 6.45 13.13 13.15
C ILE A 23 6.82 14.30 12.23
N LYS A 24 7.17 13.99 10.97
CA LYS A 24 7.59 14.98 9.97
C LYS A 24 6.40 15.80 9.44
N ARG A 25 5.24 15.17 9.27
CA ARG A 25 3.98 15.79 8.80
C ARG A 25 2.78 14.90 9.13
N LEU A 26 1.59 15.48 9.02
CA LEU A 26 0.29 14.79 9.11
C LEU A 26 -0.46 14.94 7.78
N TYR A 27 -1.49 14.14 7.56
CA TYR A 27 -2.14 14.04 6.26
C TYR A 27 -3.66 14.16 6.33
N HIS A 28 -4.25 14.97 5.46
CA HIS A 28 -5.69 15.00 5.25
C HIS A 28 -6.03 14.45 3.87
N ILE A 29 -6.97 13.51 3.78
CA ILE A 29 -7.39 12.92 2.51
C ILE A 29 -8.72 13.55 2.13
N THR A 30 -8.85 14.06 0.90
CA THR A 30 -10.08 14.76 0.47
C THR A 30 -10.28 14.68 -1.05
N HIS A 31 -11.46 15.07 -1.51
CA HIS A 31 -11.76 15.23 -2.93
C HIS A 31 -11.14 16.53 -3.47
N ILE A 32 -10.72 16.54 -4.74
CA ILE A 32 -10.10 17.71 -5.38
C ILE A 32 -11.01 18.95 -5.35
N ASP A 33 -12.32 18.77 -5.50
CA ASP A 33 -13.31 19.87 -5.44
C ASP A 33 -13.35 20.60 -4.09
N ASN A 34 -12.90 19.95 -3.01
CA ASN A 34 -12.87 20.56 -1.69
C ASN A 34 -11.67 21.48 -1.48
N LEU A 35 -10.70 21.51 -2.42
CA LEU A 35 -9.46 22.27 -2.24
C LEU A 35 -9.71 23.76 -2.06
N ALA A 36 -10.60 24.35 -2.86
CA ALA A 36 -10.86 25.80 -2.80
C ALA A 36 -11.39 26.22 -1.42
N SER A 37 -12.39 25.49 -0.91
CA SER A 37 -12.96 25.79 0.42
C SER A 37 -11.98 25.48 1.54
N ILE A 38 -11.20 24.40 1.45
CA ILE A 38 -10.19 24.06 2.46
C ILE A 38 -9.07 25.11 2.52
N LEU A 39 -8.62 25.61 1.37
CA LEU A 39 -7.58 26.63 1.33
C LEU A 39 -8.08 28.02 1.73
N GLN A 40 -9.39 28.25 1.66
CA GLN A 40 -10.03 29.49 2.11
C GLN A 40 -10.35 29.47 3.61
N TYR A 41 -10.95 28.39 4.11
CA TYR A 41 -11.52 28.32 5.47
C TYR A 41 -10.72 27.42 6.43
N GLY A 42 -9.81 26.61 5.90
CA GLY A 42 -9.10 25.57 6.63
C GLY A 42 -9.77 24.20 6.49
N ILE A 43 -9.12 23.18 7.07
CA ILE A 43 -9.73 21.85 7.20
C ILE A 43 -10.70 21.91 8.38
N LEU A 44 -11.98 22.07 8.07
CA LEU A 44 -13.05 22.18 9.05
C LEU A 44 -13.44 20.80 9.60
N SER A 45 -13.84 20.74 10.87
CA SER A 45 -14.57 19.59 11.40
C SER A 45 -15.94 19.51 10.73
N HIS A 46 -16.54 18.32 10.71
CA HIS A 46 -17.85 18.15 10.07
C HIS A 46 -18.93 19.04 10.66
N ARG A 47 -18.92 19.27 11.99
CA ARG A 47 -19.85 20.23 12.62
C ARG A 47 -19.68 21.64 12.06
N GLN A 48 -18.44 22.06 11.80
CA GLN A 48 -18.16 23.38 11.23
C GLN A 48 -18.60 23.47 9.76
N VAL A 49 -18.38 22.42 8.98
CA VAL A 49 -18.88 22.33 7.59
C VAL A 49 -20.41 22.50 7.55
N GLU A 50 -21.14 21.76 8.39
CA GLU A 50 -22.60 21.86 8.51
C GLU A 50 -23.03 23.25 8.99
N SER A 51 -22.41 23.80 10.05
CA SER A 51 -22.83 25.10 10.60
C SER A 51 -22.57 26.28 9.67
N GLN A 52 -21.54 26.17 8.82
CA GLN A 52 -21.16 27.22 7.87
C GLN A 52 -21.79 27.01 6.49
N ASN A 53 -22.57 25.93 6.28
CA ASN A 53 -23.15 25.53 4.99
C ASN A 53 -22.10 25.47 3.87
N VAL A 54 -20.90 24.97 4.17
CA VAL A 54 -19.84 24.81 3.17
C VAL A 54 -20.17 23.59 2.31
N SER A 55 -20.31 23.81 1.00
CA SER A 55 -20.46 22.71 0.04
C SER A 55 -19.20 21.84 0.01
N PHE A 56 -19.37 20.53 0.04
CA PHE A 56 -18.25 19.58 -0.01
C PHE A 56 -18.64 18.30 -0.76
N THR A 57 -17.64 17.70 -1.40
CA THR A 57 -17.75 16.37 -2.02
C THR A 57 -17.24 15.32 -1.03
N PRO A 58 -18.09 14.41 -0.52
CA PRO A 58 -17.70 13.38 0.44
C PRO A 58 -16.79 12.31 -0.20
N ILE A 59 -15.84 11.81 0.61
CA ILE A 59 -14.99 10.65 0.26
C ILE A 59 -15.28 9.41 1.13
N TYR A 60 -16.20 9.52 2.09
CA TYR A 60 -16.55 8.46 3.04
C TYR A 60 -18.03 8.06 2.87
N ASN A 61 -18.38 6.86 3.34
CA ASN A 61 -19.77 6.37 3.32
C ASN A 61 -20.60 6.92 4.51
N GLU A 62 -21.92 6.78 4.42
CA GLU A 62 -22.86 7.27 5.46
C GLU A 62 -22.71 6.53 6.81
N ASN A 63 -22.26 5.27 6.81
CA ASN A 63 -22.09 4.50 8.04
C ASN A 63 -20.91 5.01 8.89
N ILE A 64 -19.79 5.39 8.27
CA ILE A 64 -18.65 6.02 8.95
C ILE A 64 -19.08 7.35 9.58
N VAL A 65 -19.96 8.11 8.90
CA VAL A 65 -20.52 9.37 9.41
C VAL A 65 -21.27 9.16 10.72
N HIS A 66 -22.15 8.16 10.76
CA HIS A 66 -22.96 7.87 11.95
C HIS A 66 -22.07 7.47 13.15
N ASN A 67 -21.15 6.52 12.95
CA ASN A 67 -20.25 6.05 14.00
C ASN A 67 -19.38 7.19 14.59
N ARG A 68 -18.93 8.13 13.74
CA ARG A 68 -18.18 9.31 14.20
C ARG A 68 -19.04 10.29 14.99
N LYS A 69 -20.33 10.43 14.68
CA LYS A 69 -21.25 11.28 15.47
C LYS A 69 -21.41 10.76 16.90
N GLU A 70 -21.50 9.45 17.08
CA GLU A 70 -21.73 8.83 18.39
C GLU A 70 -20.46 8.67 19.24
N ARG A 71 -19.30 8.48 18.60
CA ARG A 71 -18.04 8.28 19.32
C ARG A 71 -17.60 9.56 20.02
N LEU A 72 -17.41 9.47 21.34
CA LEU A 72 -16.93 10.59 22.17
C LEU A 72 -15.41 10.54 22.41
N THR A 73 -14.79 11.72 22.46
CA THR A 73 -13.42 11.97 22.93
C THR A 73 -13.36 12.04 24.47
N PRO A 74 -12.16 12.02 25.08
CA PRO A 74 -12.03 12.07 26.54
C PRO A 74 -12.69 13.29 27.20
N ASP A 75 -12.80 14.41 26.49
CA ASP A 75 -13.50 15.62 26.92
C ASP A 75 -15.02 15.61 26.63
N GLN A 76 -15.58 14.44 26.32
CA GLN A 76 -17.02 14.22 26.08
C GLN A 76 -17.59 14.95 24.86
N ARG A 77 -16.73 15.35 23.91
CA ARG A 77 -17.16 15.88 22.61
C ARG A 77 -17.26 14.78 21.57
N SER A 78 -18.12 14.95 20.58
CA SER A 78 -18.24 14.01 19.47
C SER A 78 -17.01 14.09 18.56
N LEU A 79 -16.60 13.01 17.89
CA LEU A 79 -15.60 13.09 16.82
C LEU A 79 -16.03 14.04 15.69
N TRP A 80 -17.33 14.33 15.56
CA TRP A 80 -17.88 15.31 14.63
C TRP A 80 -17.37 16.74 14.86
N ASP A 81 -16.90 17.03 16.07
CA ASP A 81 -16.34 18.32 16.47
C ASP A 81 -14.85 18.47 16.09
N TYR A 82 -14.22 17.43 15.54
CA TYR A 82 -12.79 17.39 15.24
C TYR A 82 -12.52 17.24 13.74
N ALA A 83 -11.56 18.02 13.24
CA ALA A 83 -10.92 17.79 11.96
C ALA A 83 -9.86 16.69 12.12
N ASN A 84 -9.95 15.63 11.32
CA ASN A 84 -9.07 14.47 11.42
C ASN A 84 -7.89 14.55 10.45
N LEU A 85 -6.72 14.13 10.95
CA LEU A 85 -5.49 13.98 10.18
C LEU A 85 -4.86 12.61 10.44
N TYR A 86 -4.34 11.96 9.40
CA TYR A 86 -3.66 10.68 9.51
C TYR A 86 -2.16 10.86 9.73
N PHE A 87 -1.55 9.91 10.46
CA PHE A 87 -0.08 9.78 10.51
C PHE A 87 0.48 9.10 9.26
N GLN A 88 -0.30 8.19 8.65
CA GLN A 88 0.01 7.47 7.41
C GLN A 88 -1.23 7.53 6.50
N PRO A 89 -1.21 8.24 5.37
CA PRO A 89 -2.36 8.34 4.48
C PRO A 89 -2.54 7.08 3.65
N ARG A 90 -1.45 6.33 3.38
CA ARG A 90 -1.49 5.06 2.63
C ARG A 90 -1.96 3.93 3.55
N ASN A 91 -3.25 3.94 3.86
CA ASN A 91 -3.88 3.08 4.87
C ASN A 91 -5.18 2.42 4.32
N PRO A 92 -5.83 1.51 5.09
CA PRO A 92 -7.05 0.82 4.66
C PRO A 92 -8.21 1.73 4.24
N MET A 93 -8.35 2.90 4.88
CA MET A 93 -9.39 3.87 4.53
C MET A 93 -9.14 4.43 3.13
N LEU A 94 -7.91 4.90 2.84
CA LEU A 94 -7.58 5.39 1.50
C LEU A 94 -7.71 4.29 0.44
N TYR A 95 -7.31 3.06 0.76
CA TYR A 95 -7.46 1.93 -0.17
C TYR A 95 -8.93 1.73 -0.57
N LYS A 96 -9.85 1.77 0.40
CA LYS A 96 -11.30 1.74 0.14
C LYS A 96 -11.73 2.89 -0.77
N VAL A 97 -11.36 4.12 -0.44
CA VAL A 97 -11.72 5.31 -1.24
C VAL A 97 -11.29 5.15 -2.69
N LEU A 98 -10.08 4.65 -2.93
CA LEU A 98 -9.53 4.47 -4.28
C LEU A 98 -10.08 3.24 -5.04
N SER A 99 -10.84 2.38 -4.36
CA SER A 99 -11.63 1.33 -5.01
C SER A 99 -12.98 1.84 -5.51
N GLU A 100 -13.49 2.92 -4.93
CA GLU A 100 -14.79 3.52 -5.26
C GLU A 100 -14.67 4.77 -6.14
N LYS A 101 -13.55 5.50 -6.02
CA LYS A 101 -13.30 6.78 -6.69
C LYS A 101 -12.02 6.75 -7.50
N SER A 102 -11.95 7.62 -8.51
CA SER A 102 -10.76 7.74 -9.34
C SER A 102 -9.60 8.34 -8.54
N THR A 103 -8.37 7.84 -8.75
CA THR A 103 -7.16 8.48 -8.20
C THR A 103 -6.94 9.90 -8.72
N ARG A 104 -7.67 10.31 -9.77
CA ARG A 104 -7.65 11.69 -10.30
C ARG A 104 -8.54 12.66 -9.52
N GLU A 105 -9.45 12.14 -8.71
CA GLU A 105 -10.43 12.90 -7.93
C GLU A 105 -9.97 13.11 -6.48
N ILE A 106 -8.95 12.37 -6.04
CA ILE A 106 -8.48 12.37 -4.65
C ILE A 106 -7.15 13.12 -4.55
N VAL A 107 -7.02 13.94 -3.52
CA VAL A 107 -5.80 14.66 -3.15
C VAL A 107 -5.49 14.43 -1.67
N ILE A 108 -4.21 14.51 -1.31
CA ILE A 108 -3.75 14.36 0.07
C ILE A 108 -3.03 15.65 0.48
N LEU A 109 -3.48 16.30 1.55
CA LEU A 109 -2.89 17.53 2.06
C LEU A 109 -1.84 17.20 3.12
N GLY A 110 -0.63 17.71 2.96
CA GLY A 110 0.42 17.67 3.97
C GLY A 110 0.24 18.82 4.96
N VAL A 111 0.10 18.49 6.23
CA VAL A 111 -0.15 19.43 7.33
C VAL A 111 1.02 19.42 8.30
N LYS A 112 1.43 20.62 8.71
CA LYS A 112 2.49 20.88 9.69
C LYS A 112 2.20 20.16 11.01
N PRO A 113 3.15 19.42 11.60
CA PRO A 113 2.92 18.66 12.83
C PRO A 113 2.60 19.55 14.05
N GLN A 114 2.92 20.85 14.01
CA GLN A 114 2.63 21.83 15.06
C GLN A 114 1.14 21.96 15.37
N VAL A 115 0.23 21.54 14.48
CA VAL A 115 -1.21 21.49 14.79
C VAL A 115 -1.52 20.62 15.99
N LEU A 116 -0.66 19.65 16.34
CA LEU A 116 -0.78 18.84 17.55
C LEU A 116 -0.69 19.66 18.85
N ASP A 117 -0.11 20.85 18.81
CA ASP A 117 -0.01 21.73 19.97
C ASP A 117 -1.32 22.51 20.24
N THR A 118 -2.35 22.30 19.40
CA THR A 118 -3.68 22.89 19.58
C THR A 118 -4.31 22.40 20.88
N LYS A 119 -4.78 23.35 21.70
CA LYS A 119 -5.47 23.03 22.96
C LYS A 119 -6.73 22.19 22.68
N GLY A 120 -6.82 21.03 23.33
CA GLY A 120 -7.92 20.10 23.13
C GLY A 120 -7.72 19.13 21.97
N ALA A 121 -6.54 19.10 21.35
CA ALA A 121 -6.19 18.05 20.40
C ALA A 121 -6.04 16.68 21.11
N PHE A 122 -6.39 15.62 20.38
CA PHE A 122 -6.23 14.24 20.83
C PHE A 122 -5.57 13.39 19.74
N ILE A 123 -5.12 12.19 20.13
CA ILE A 123 -4.64 11.16 19.21
C ILE A 123 -5.47 9.89 19.43
N ALA A 124 -6.08 9.40 18.36
CA ALA A 124 -6.67 8.08 18.31
C ALA A 124 -5.61 7.06 17.86
N LEU A 125 -5.37 6.02 18.66
CA LEU A 125 -4.37 4.96 18.40
C LEU A 125 -4.90 3.90 17.42
N GLY A 126 -5.49 4.35 16.32
CA GLY A 126 -6.08 3.58 15.25
C GLY A 126 -7.26 4.32 14.61
N ASN A 127 -8.08 3.62 13.83
CA ASN A 127 -9.35 4.18 13.32
C ASN A 127 -10.21 4.66 14.51
N ALA A 128 -10.42 5.97 14.64
CA ALA A 128 -11.08 6.55 15.81
C ALA A 128 -12.56 6.17 15.95
N ALA A 129 -13.24 5.87 14.84
CA ALA A 129 -14.64 5.44 14.87
C ALA A 129 -14.79 4.03 15.47
N HIS A 130 -13.71 3.23 15.49
CA HIS A 130 -13.74 1.87 16.01
C HIS A 130 -13.75 1.87 17.55
N SER A 131 -14.65 1.10 18.16
CA SER A 131 -14.85 1.06 19.62
C SER A 131 -13.61 0.67 20.43
N GLN A 132 -12.81 -0.25 19.93
CA GLN A 132 -11.54 -0.67 20.55
C GLN A 132 -10.40 0.36 20.44
N THR A 133 -10.59 1.46 19.69
CA THR A 133 -9.56 2.49 19.55
C THR A 133 -9.56 3.41 20.74
N GLU A 134 -8.41 3.43 21.42
CA GLU A 134 -8.15 4.35 22.51
C GLU A 134 -7.86 5.74 21.95
N ILE A 135 -8.46 6.75 22.58
CA ILE A 135 -8.23 8.16 22.27
C ILE A 135 -7.54 8.76 23.49
N VAL A 136 -6.32 9.24 23.30
CA VAL A 136 -5.44 9.73 24.36
C VAL A 136 -5.04 11.18 24.11
N ASP A 137 -4.54 11.84 25.16
CA ASP A 137 -3.93 13.17 25.02
C ASP A 137 -2.71 13.12 24.08
N VAL A 138 -2.37 14.27 23.51
CA VAL A 138 -1.27 14.38 22.53
C VAL A 138 0.08 13.94 23.09
N ALA A 139 0.38 14.21 24.37
CA ALA A 139 1.68 13.86 24.94
C ALA A 139 1.83 12.34 25.07
N THR A 140 0.79 11.65 25.53
CA THR A 140 0.73 10.19 25.60
C THR A 140 0.74 9.58 24.19
N GLY A 141 -0.12 10.08 23.31
CA GLY A 141 -0.23 9.58 21.93
C GLY A 141 1.07 9.72 21.16
N ARG A 142 1.77 10.86 21.25
CA ARG A 142 3.07 11.06 20.58
C ARG A 142 4.10 10.01 21.00
N LYS A 143 4.15 9.63 22.28
CA LYS A 143 5.07 8.59 22.77
C LYS A 143 4.74 7.21 22.19
N VAL A 144 3.46 6.86 22.07
CA VAL A 144 3.03 5.59 21.47
C VAL A 144 3.35 5.58 19.97
N ILE A 145 3.01 6.67 19.27
CA ILE A 145 3.24 6.85 17.83
C ILE A 145 4.73 6.76 17.48
N THR A 146 5.61 7.45 18.21
CA THR A 146 7.07 7.38 17.97
C THR A 146 7.76 6.18 18.61
N GLY A 147 7.03 5.42 19.44
CA GLY A 147 7.46 4.19 20.10
C GLY A 147 6.93 2.94 19.39
N GLU A 148 5.97 2.26 20.02
CA GLU A 148 5.41 0.98 19.56
C GLU A 148 4.81 1.05 18.15
N PHE A 149 4.13 2.15 17.82
CA PHE A 149 3.41 2.29 16.56
C PHE A 149 4.29 2.74 15.41
N TRP A 150 5.50 3.21 15.67
CA TRP A 150 6.42 3.71 14.64
C TRP A 150 6.63 2.71 13.49
N PRO A 151 6.96 1.42 13.74
CA PRO A 151 7.07 0.43 12.66
C PRO A 151 5.74 0.12 11.97
N ILE A 152 4.60 0.29 12.63
CA ILE A 152 3.28 0.04 12.04
C ILE A 152 2.91 1.16 11.07
N ILE A 153 3.10 2.42 11.48
CA ILE A 153 2.78 3.62 10.69
C ILE A 153 3.68 3.70 9.45
N HIS A 154 4.92 3.23 9.54
CA HIS A 154 5.86 3.18 8.43
C HIS A 154 5.82 1.85 7.66
N SER A 155 4.84 0.98 7.92
CA SER A 155 4.64 -0.24 7.16
C SER A 155 3.85 0.02 5.88
N ASP A 156 4.23 -0.63 4.79
CA ASP A 156 3.47 -0.62 3.52
C ASP A 156 2.32 -1.63 3.48
N TRP A 157 2.16 -2.40 4.55
CA TRP A 157 1.15 -3.45 4.67
C TRP A 157 0.65 -3.60 6.11
N TRP A 158 -0.50 -4.25 6.22
CA TRP A 158 -1.21 -4.49 7.47
C TRP A 158 -1.94 -5.83 7.38
N LYS A 159 -2.45 -6.29 8.52
CA LYS A 159 -3.33 -7.45 8.59
C LYS A 159 -4.41 -7.27 9.67
N PRO A 160 -5.61 -7.84 9.49
CA PRO A 160 -6.67 -7.76 10.48
C PRO A 160 -6.32 -8.44 11.82
N GLU A 161 -5.64 -9.59 11.78
CA GLU A 161 -5.55 -10.54 12.91
C GLU A 161 -4.73 -10.00 14.09
N ASP A 162 -3.75 -9.12 13.84
CA ASP A 162 -2.94 -8.49 14.89
C ASP A 162 -3.36 -7.04 15.18
N GLY A 163 -4.44 -6.57 14.56
CA GLY A 163 -4.96 -5.22 14.69
C GLY A 163 -4.13 -4.15 13.98
N THR A 164 -3.06 -4.48 13.26
CA THR A 164 -2.27 -3.48 12.50
C THR A 164 -3.11 -2.74 11.49
N LYS A 165 -4.12 -3.40 10.89
CA LYS A 165 -5.12 -2.76 10.01
C LYS A 165 -5.82 -1.58 10.69
N ARG A 166 -6.22 -1.74 11.97
CA ARG A 166 -6.82 -0.66 12.75
C ARG A 166 -5.78 0.38 13.16
N LYS A 167 -4.62 -0.06 13.67
CA LYS A 167 -3.57 0.79 14.23
C LYS A 167 -2.92 1.72 13.19
N ILE A 168 -2.73 1.26 11.95
CA ILE A 168 -2.15 2.08 10.87
C ILE A 168 -3.05 3.25 10.46
N MET A 169 -4.36 3.16 10.75
CA MET A 169 -5.33 4.25 10.57
C MET A 169 -5.33 5.25 11.75
N ALA A 170 -4.30 5.25 12.60
CA ALA A 170 -4.18 6.23 13.67
C ALA A 170 -4.34 7.66 13.14
N GLU A 171 -5.12 8.45 13.88
CA GLU A 171 -5.47 9.81 13.51
C GLU A 171 -5.25 10.79 14.66
N CYS A 172 -4.89 12.01 14.28
CA CYS A 172 -4.92 13.18 15.14
C CYS A 172 -6.27 13.88 14.97
N LEU A 173 -6.84 14.29 16.11
CA LEU A 173 -8.14 14.95 16.21
C LEU A 173 -7.90 16.40 16.64
N ILE A 174 -8.02 17.33 15.69
CA ILE A 174 -7.86 18.77 15.96
C ILE A 174 -9.24 19.41 16.13
N PRO A 175 -9.51 20.12 17.23
CA PRO A 175 -10.84 20.67 17.47
C PRO A 175 -11.19 21.76 16.46
N HIS A 176 -12.41 21.69 15.92
CA HIS A 176 -13.06 22.70 15.07
C HIS A 176 -12.44 22.95 13.70
N VAL A 177 -11.20 23.43 13.62
CA VAL A 177 -10.57 23.83 12.35
C VAL A 177 -9.05 23.71 12.41
N ILE A 178 -8.46 23.25 11.32
CA ILE A 178 -7.04 23.40 11.03
C ILE A 178 -6.88 24.55 10.04
N VAL A 179 -6.18 25.60 10.45
CA VAL A 179 -6.04 26.83 9.66
C VAL A 179 -5.29 26.58 8.34
N PRO A 180 -5.61 27.30 7.23
CA PRO A 180 -4.96 27.12 5.94
C PRO A 180 -3.43 27.17 5.98
N GLU A 181 -2.84 28.02 6.83
CA GLU A 181 -1.39 28.21 6.94
C GLU A 181 -0.65 26.98 7.50
N ALA A 182 -1.38 26.04 8.09
CA ALA A 182 -0.85 24.75 8.50
C ALA A 182 -0.62 23.79 7.33
N ILE A 183 -1.28 24.00 6.19
CA ILE A 183 -1.16 23.18 4.99
C ILE A 183 0.09 23.63 4.24
N HIS A 184 1.01 22.71 3.98
CA HIS A 184 2.28 23.02 3.31
C HIS A 184 2.42 22.35 1.94
N SER A 185 1.70 21.25 1.69
CA SER A 185 1.75 20.55 0.41
C SER A 185 0.43 19.90 0.02
N ILE A 186 0.23 19.70 -1.27
CA ILE A 186 -0.84 18.90 -1.87
C ILE A 186 -0.18 17.79 -2.69
N PHE A 187 -0.40 16.55 -2.30
CA PHE A 187 0.05 15.37 -3.02
C PHE A 187 -1.06 14.91 -3.97
N VAL A 188 -0.64 14.51 -5.18
CA VAL A 188 -1.52 13.97 -6.23
C VAL A 188 -0.91 12.72 -6.85
N ALA A 189 -1.75 11.85 -7.40
CA ALA A 189 -1.29 10.61 -8.03
C ALA A 189 -0.67 10.82 -9.43
N HIS A 190 -1.10 11.85 -10.17
CA HIS A 190 -0.76 12.04 -11.59
C HIS A 190 -0.25 13.45 -11.87
N PRO A 191 0.74 13.64 -12.77
CA PRO A 191 1.22 14.96 -13.17
C PRO A 191 0.11 15.86 -13.73
N SER A 192 -0.80 15.32 -14.54
CA SER A 192 -1.94 16.08 -15.09
C SER A 192 -2.89 16.64 -14.02
N VAL A 193 -3.04 15.92 -12.90
CA VAL A 193 -3.82 16.39 -11.75
C VAL A 193 -3.06 17.49 -11.02
N ALA A 194 -1.72 17.41 -10.96
CA ALA A 194 -0.89 18.47 -10.38
C ALA A 194 -1.09 19.80 -11.11
N ASP A 195 -1.17 19.78 -12.44
CA ASP A 195 -1.43 20.97 -13.24
C ASP A 195 -2.82 21.56 -12.95
N THR A 196 -3.84 20.69 -12.84
CA THR A 196 -5.20 21.09 -12.46
C THR A 196 -5.21 21.75 -11.08
N VAL A 197 -4.55 21.14 -10.09
CA VAL A 197 -4.44 21.68 -8.73
C VAL A 197 -3.71 23.02 -8.74
N ARG A 198 -2.61 23.16 -9.50
CA ARG A 198 -1.89 24.43 -9.64
C ARG A 198 -2.78 25.55 -10.17
N SER A 199 -3.66 25.25 -11.13
CA SER A 199 -4.66 26.21 -11.62
C SER A 199 -5.67 26.61 -10.54
N ILE A 200 -6.17 25.66 -9.73
CA ILE A 200 -7.11 25.93 -8.64
C ILE A 200 -6.48 26.86 -7.59
N ILE A 201 -5.21 26.66 -7.26
CA ILE A 201 -4.55 27.43 -6.18
C ILE A 201 -3.87 28.72 -6.67
N ALA A 202 -3.86 28.99 -7.98
CA ALA A 202 -3.17 30.15 -8.56
C ALA A 202 -3.70 31.49 -8.01
N GLU A 203 -4.98 31.53 -7.64
CA GLU A 203 -5.65 32.72 -7.09
C GLU A 203 -5.58 32.80 -5.56
N ILE A 204 -4.96 31.81 -4.91
CA ILE A 204 -4.94 31.69 -3.45
C ILE A 204 -3.56 32.18 -2.94
N PRO A 205 -3.53 33.15 -2.01
CA PRO A 205 -2.27 33.73 -1.51
C PRO A 205 -1.55 32.83 -0.48
N CYS A 206 -1.62 31.50 -0.62
CA CYS A 206 -1.01 30.54 0.27
C CYS A 206 0.11 29.75 -0.45
N PRO A 207 1.36 29.76 0.04
CA PRO A 207 2.44 29.00 -0.58
C PRO A 207 2.29 27.51 -0.26
N VAL A 208 1.56 26.79 -1.11
CA VAL A 208 1.36 25.35 -0.99
C VAL A 208 2.06 24.63 -2.15
N GLU A 209 2.93 23.69 -1.82
CA GLU A 209 3.67 22.91 -2.81
C GLU A 209 2.80 21.80 -3.41
N VAL A 210 2.72 21.69 -4.74
CA VAL A 210 2.01 20.60 -5.42
C VAL A 210 3.02 19.53 -5.86
N VAL A 211 2.93 18.35 -5.24
CA VAL A 211 3.87 17.24 -5.42
C VAL A 211 3.16 16.05 -6.06
N THR A 212 3.72 15.51 -7.14
CA THR A 212 3.23 14.23 -7.70
C THR A 212 3.89 13.09 -6.96
N GLU A 213 3.11 12.30 -6.23
CA GLU A 213 3.60 11.19 -5.39
C GLU A 213 2.65 9.98 -5.54
N PRO A 214 2.79 9.20 -6.64
CA PRO A 214 1.88 8.09 -6.95
C PRO A 214 1.85 7.02 -5.85
N HIS A 215 2.96 6.80 -5.14
CA HIS A 215 3.08 5.79 -4.10
C HIS A 215 2.03 5.98 -2.99
N LEU A 216 1.76 7.22 -2.58
CA LEU A 216 0.78 7.52 -1.53
C LEU A 216 -0.63 7.05 -1.90
N PHE A 217 -0.91 6.87 -3.20
CA PHE A 217 -2.19 6.46 -3.77
C PHE A 217 -2.20 4.99 -4.22
N PHE A 218 -1.31 4.16 -3.67
CA PHE A 218 -1.15 2.75 -4.05
C PHE A 218 -0.85 2.54 -5.55
N GLN A 219 -0.35 3.58 -6.22
CA GLN A 219 0.08 3.48 -7.62
C GLN A 219 1.58 3.15 -7.69
N PRO A 220 2.02 2.51 -8.78
CA PRO A 220 3.44 2.34 -9.06
C PRO A 220 4.18 3.67 -9.14
N ASN A 221 5.44 3.68 -8.70
CA ASN A 221 6.34 4.83 -8.86
C ASN A 221 6.65 5.08 -10.33
N ARG A 222 6.90 3.99 -11.07
CA ARG A 222 7.17 3.99 -12.51
C ARG A 222 6.55 2.75 -13.13
N GLN A 223 6.22 2.85 -14.40
CA GLN A 223 5.81 1.71 -15.20
C GLN A 223 6.14 1.96 -16.67
N GLY A 224 6.38 0.90 -17.42
CA GLY A 224 6.63 0.99 -18.85
C GLY A 224 5.96 -0.16 -19.59
N ARG A 225 5.31 0.17 -20.71
CA ARG A 225 4.67 -0.80 -21.58
C ARG A 225 5.71 -1.37 -22.54
N LEU A 226 5.81 -2.70 -22.60
CA LEU A 226 6.69 -3.42 -23.52
C LEU A 226 5.91 -3.90 -24.76
N THR A 227 4.69 -4.41 -24.55
CA THR A 227 3.73 -4.78 -25.61
C THR A 227 2.32 -4.38 -25.18
N GLU A 228 1.29 -4.67 -25.98
CA GLU A 228 -0.12 -4.43 -25.58
C GLU A 228 -0.51 -5.16 -24.29
N LYS A 229 0.12 -6.32 -24.01
CA LYS A 229 -0.24 -7.22 -22.89
C LYS A 229 0.88 -7.40 -21.86
N LEU A 230 2.05 -6.80 -22.06
CA LEU A 230 3.21 -6.91 -21.18
C LEU A 230 3.74 -5.52 -20.77
N SER A 231 3.93 -5.32 -19.47
CA SER A 231 4.57 -4.13 -18.91
C SER A 231 5.52 -4.46 -17.78
N TRP A 232 6.50 -3.59 -17.50
CA TRP A 232 7.23 -3.60 -16.24
C TRP A 232 6.66 -2.55 -15.28
N VAL A 233 6.79 -2.80 -13.98
CA VAL A 233 6.22 -2.00 -12.90
C VAL A 233 7.25 -1.84 -11.78
N ASP A 234 7.52 -0.60 -11.38
CA ASP A 234 8.27 -0.24 -10.20
C ASP A 234 7.28 0.15 -9.09
N GLY A 235 6.99 -0.78 -8.19
CA GLY A 235 6.02 -0.58 -7.12
C GLY A 235 5.72 -1.84 -6.33
N ASP A 236 4.65 -1.81 -5.55
CA ASP A 236 4.28 -2.91 -4.67
C ASP A 236 3.35 -3.92 -5.37
N MET A 237 3.87 -5.12 -5.61
CA MET A 237 3.15 -6.20 -6.30
C MET A 237 1.89 -6.67 -5.56
N PHE A 238 1.84 -6.57 -4.24
CA PHE A 238 0.65 -6.99 -3.49
C PHE A 238 -0.55 -6.08 -3.68
N PHE A 239 -0.36 -4.89 -4.27
CA PHE A 239 -1.45 -4.01 -4.69
C PHE A 239 -1.79 -4.13 -6.19
N SER A 240 -1.21 -5.14 -6.87
CA SER A 240 -1.52 -5.38 -8.27
C SER A 240 -2.99 -5.75 -8.47
N LYS A 241 -3.61 -5.19 -9.52
CA LYS A 241 -4.97 -5.55 -9.93
C LYS A 241 -5.04 -6.88 -10.69
N MET A 242 -3.91 -7.49 -11.06
CA MET A 242 -3.87 -8.79 -11.74
C MET A 242 -4.52 -9.90 -10.89
N GLN A 243 -5.18 -10.85 -11.54
CA GLN A 243 -5.85 -11.97 -10.87
C GLN A 243 -4.85 -12.83 -10.09
N THR A 244 -3.69 -13.12 -10.69
CA THR A 244 -2.69 -14.02 -10.10
C THR A 244 -1.44 -13.23 -9.69
N LEU A 245 -0.99 -13.42 -8.44
CA LEU A 245 0.27 -12.89 -7.92
C LEU A 245 1.30 -14.02 -7.81
N THR A 246 2.52 -13.79 -8.28
CA THR A 246 3.57 -14.81 -8.23
C THR A 246 4.48 -14.61 -7.03
N ILE A 247 4.54 -15.60 -6.13
CA ILE A 247 5.42 -15.55 -4.96
C ILE A 247 6.66 -16.39 -5.22
N SER A 248 7.83 -15.76 -5.22
CA SER A 248 9.11 -16.46 -5.30
C SER A 248 9.37 -17.23 -4.01
N VAL A 249 9.51 -18.55 -4.11
CA VAL A 249 9.64 -19.45 -2.95
C VAL A 249 10.81 -20.41 -3.10
N ASN A 250 11.11 -21.14 -2.03
CA ASN A 250 11.97 -22.34 -2.10
C ASN A 250 11.11 -23.61 -2.09
N THR A 251 11.73 -24.78 -2.14
CA THR A 251 11.01 -26.06 -2.13
C THR A 251 11.03 -26.75 -0.76
N VAL A 252 11.53 -26.09 0.28
CA VAL A 252 11.67 -26.67 1.64
C VAL A 252 10.70 -26.04 2.66
N GLY A 253 9.70 -25.29 2.22
CA GLY A 253 8.61 -24.84 3.09
C GLY A 253 8.97 -23.66 4.01
N VAL A 254 9.99 -22.86 3.68
CA VAL A 254 10.40 -21.68 4.49
C VAL A 254 10.10 -20.36 3.76
N MET A 255 9.38 -19.43 4.39
CA MET A 255 9.21 -18.05 3.91
C MET A 255 9.76 -17.08 4.98
N GLY A 256 11.03 -16.66 4.84
CA GLY A 256 11.76 -15.98 5.92
C GLY A 256 12.31 -14.59 5.61
N LYS A 257 12.38 -14.18 4.35
CA LYS A 257 12.84 -12.84 3.92
C LYS A 257 12.12 -12.37 2.65
N GLY A 258 12.16 -11.06 2.40
CA GLY A 258 11.66 -10.42 1.17
C GLY A 258 10.18 -10.68 0.89
N LEU A 259 9.84 -10.78 -0.39
CA LEU A 259 8.47 -11.00 -0.89
C LEU A 259 7.77 -12.19 -0.23
N ALA A 260 8.48 -13.32 -0.10
CA ALA A 260 7.93 -14.53 0.52
C ALA A 260 7.57 -14.31 2.00
N SER A 261 8.43 -13.63 2.76
CA SER A 261 8.17 -13.31 4.17
C SER A 261 6.91 -12.45 4.31
N ARG A 262 6.79 -11.42 3.48
CA ARG A 262 5.59 -10.57 3.48
C ARG A 262 4.34 -11.37 3.11
N ALA A 263 4.40 -12.22 2.08
CA ALA A 263 3.29 -13.09 1.71
C ALA A 263 2.85 -13.98 2.90
N LYS A 264 3.80 -14.56 3.64
CA LYS A 264 3.49 -15.35 4.84
C LYS A 264 2.76 -14.56 5.92
N TYR A 265 3.16 -13.33 6.18
CA TYR A 265 2.55 -12.53 7.24
C TYR A 265 1.24 -11.89 6.81
N GLN A 266 1.12 -11.49 5.54
CA GLN A 266 -0.06 -10.83 4.98
C GLN A 266 -1.14 -11.83 4.56
N PHE A 267 -0.76 -13.04 4.12
CA PHE A 267 -1.66 -14.12 3.69
C PHE A 267 -1.27 -15.45 4.36
N PRO A 268 -1.64 -15.66 5.64
CA PRO A 268 -1.24 -16.85 6.39
C PRO A 268 -1.73 -18.16 5.78
N ASP A 269 -2.89 -18.15 5.12
CA ASP A 269 -3.47 -19.26 4.37
C ASP A 269 -2.58 -19.70 3.21
N VAL A 270 -2.00 -18.75 2.45
CA VAL A 270 -1.04 -19.04 1.37
C VAL A 270 0.20 -19.77 1.93
N TYR A 271 0.65 -19.40 3.13
CA TYR A 271 1.78 -20.06 3.77
C TYR A 271 1.45 -21.51 4.18
N VAL A 272 0.24 -21.76 4.70
CA VAL A 272 -0.20 -23.13 5.03
C VAL A 272 -0.19 -24.02 3.79
N ILE A 273 -0.81 -23.57 2.70
CA ILE A 273 -0.83 -24.31 1.44
C ILE A 273 0.59 -24.55 0.91
N TYR A 274 1.44 -23.52 0.97
CA TYR A 274 2.84 -23.64 0.57
C TYR A 274 3.59 -24.73 1.35
N GLN A 275 3.42 -24.80 2.67
CA GLN A 275 4.08 -25.83 3.49
C GLN A 275 3.60 -27.24 3.11
N ASP A 276 2.32 -27.41 2.83
CA ASP A 276 1.75 -28.71 2.45
C ASP A 276 2.27 -29.18 1.09
N VAL A 277 2.31 -28.30 0.08
CA VAL A 277 2.81 -28.67 -1.26
C VAL A 277 4.31 -28.91 -1.28
N CYS A 278 5.08 -28.28 -0.38
CA CYS A 278 6.49 -28.61 -0.16
C CYS A 278 6.65 -29.99 0.49
N LYS A 279 5.91 -30.25 1.57
CA LYS A 279 5.98 -31.52 2.32
C LYS A 279 5.62 -32.72 1.45
N ASN A 280 4.61 -32.56 0.59
CA ASN A 280 4.14 -33.61 -0.31
C ASN A 280 4.95 -33.69 -1.62
N GLY A 281 5.99 -32.87 -1.78
CA GLY A 281 6.84 -32.85 -2.99
C GLY A 281 6.10 -32.42 -4.26
N THR A 282 4.94 -31.79 -4.13
CA THR A 282 4.16 -31.29 -5.28
C THR A 282 4.82 -30.06 -5.90
N LEU A 283 5.34 -29.18 -5.06
CA LEU A 283 6.13 -28.01 -5.48
C LEU A 283 7.58 -28.41 -5.73
N GLN A 284 8.07 -28.22 -6.96
CA GLN A 284 9.43 -28.59 -7.36
C GLN A 284 10.06 -27.52 -8.24
N MET A 285 11.39 -27.46 -8.28
CA MET A 285 12.09 -26.60 -9.24
C MET A 285 11.63 -26.90 -10.67
N GLY A 286 11.29 -25.86 -11.43
CA GLY A 286 10.74 -25.98 -12.78
C GLY A 286 9.24 -26.29 -12.85
N LYS A 287 8.58 -26.54 -11.72
CA LYS A 287 7.14 -26.81 -11.66
C LYS A 287 6.48 -25.96 -10.55
N PRO A 288 6.03 -24.74 -10.89
CA PRO A 288 5.22 -23.91 -10.01
C PRO A 288 3.93 -24.60 -9.55
N TYR A 289 3.36 -24.09 -8.46
CA TYR A 289 2.06 -24.53 -7.95
C TYR A 289 1.10 -23.35 -7.88
N LEU A 290 -0.09 -23.49 -8.45
CA LEU A 290 -1.13 -22.47 -8.41
C LEU A 290 -2.10 -22.73 -7.27
N TYR A 291 -2.19 -21.81 -6.32
CA TYR A 291 -3.21 -21.80 -5.30
C TYR A 291 -4.37 -20.87 -5.72
N LYS A 292 -5.52 -21.48 -6.02
CA LYS A 292 -6.78 -20.79 -6.37
C LYS A 292 -7.54 -20.44 -5.09
N ARG A 293 -7.06 -19.43 -4.37
CA ARG A 293 -7.71 -18.92 -3.16
C ARG A 293 -9.14 -18.46 -3.50
N GLU A 294 -10.10 -18.73 -2.62
CA GLU A 294 -11.49 -18.28 -2.79
C GLU A 294 -11.74 -16.89 -2.18
N GLY A 295 -11.02 -16.51 -1.12
CA GLY A 295 -11.15 -15.22 -0.44
C GLY A 295 -10.67 -14.02 -1.28
N SER A 296 -11.33 -12.87 -1.10
CA SER A 296 -10.96 -11.62 -1.76
C SER A 296 -9.76 -10.96 -1.09
N LEU A 297 -8.89 -10.30 -1.86
CA LEU A 297 -7.80 -9.50 -1.32
C LEU A 297 -8.31 -8.15 -0.75
N ASP A 298 -9.41 -7.64 -1.29
CA ASP A 298 -9.96 -6.37 -0.80
C ASP A 298 -10.53 -6.52 0.61
N GLU A 299 -10.95 -7.72 1.01
CA GLU A 299 -11.33 -8.04 2.38
C GLU A 299 -10.18 -7.81 3.37
N ASP A 300 -8.97 -8.16 2.95
CA ASP A 300 -7.77 -7.99 3.76
C ASP A 300 -7.33 -6.51 3.76
N LEU A 301 -7.42 -5.83 2.61
CA LEU A 301 -6.88 -4.48 2.41
C LEU A 301 -7.83 -3.34 2.83
N ALA A 302 -9.10 -3.37 2.47
CA ALA A 302 -10.03 -2.24 2.66
C ALA A 302 -10.62 -2.16 4.06
N ASP A 303 -10.89 -0.95 4.55
CA ASP A 303 -11.76 -0.78 5.73
C ASP A 303 -13.22 -1.08 5.36
N GLU A 304 -13.96 -1.78 6.22
CA GLU A 304 -15.35 -2.24 5.96
C GLU A 304 -15.57 -2.88 4.55
N PRO A 305 -14.90 -4.01 4.23
CA PRO A 305 -14.84 -4.54 2.87
C PRO A 305 -16.20 -5.02 2.30
N LEU A 306 -17.16 -5.34 3.16
CA LEU A 306 -18.52 -5.75 2.75
C LEU A 306 -19.31 -4.63 2.05
N SER A 307 -18.84 -3.38 2.13
CA SER A 307 -19.47 -2.23 1.48
C SER A 307 -18.90 -1.91 0.08
N LEU A 308 -17.94 -2.69 -0.40
CA LEU A 308 -17.31 -2.45 -1.70
C LEU A 308 -18.27 -2.76 -2.86
N PRO A 309 -18.41 -1.86 -3.86
CA PRO A 309 -19.36 -2.04 -4.96
C PRO A 309 -19.01 -3.22 -5.87
N HIS A 310 -17.71 -3.50 -6.02
CA HIS A 310 -17.16 -4.56 -6.86
C HIS A 310 -15.96 -5.19 -6.15
N PRO A 311 -16.16 -6.14 -5.22
CA PRO A 311 -15.03 -6.87 -4.64
C PRO A 311 -14.23 -7.52 -5.79
N ASN A 312 -12.90 -7.34 -5.81
CA ASN A 312 -12.06 -7.98 -6.81
C ASN A 312 -12.33 -9.50 -6.84
N ALA A 313 -12.27 -10.07 -8.05
CA ALA A 313 -12.30 -11.52 -8.22
C ALA A 313 -11.22 -12.18 -7.34
N SER A 314 -11.50 -13.40 -6.87
CA SER A 314 -10.61 -14.14 -5.96
C SER A 314 -9.16 -14.10 -6.46
N LYS A 315 -8.24 -13.64 -5.60
CA LYS A 315 -6.83 -13.48 -5.96
C LYS A 315 -6.09 -14.80 -5.85
N TRP A 316 -5.45 -15.23 -6.92
CA TRP A 316 -4.70 -16.48 -6.94
C TRP A 316 -3.21 -16.24 -6.66
N PHE A 317 -2.54 -17.25 -6.14
CA PHE A 317 -1.11 -17.19 -5.83
C PHE A 317 -0.37 -18.28 -6.59
N LEU A 318 0.53 -17.88 -7.49
CA LEU A 318 1.47 -18.78 -8.14
C LEU A 318 2.72 -18.91 -7.28
N LEU A 319 2.85 -20.01 -6.56
CA LEU A 319 4.05 -20.34 -5.80
C LEU A 319 5.12 -20.79 -6.79
N PHE A 320 6.12 -19.94 -7.01
CA PHE A 320 7.14 -20.12 -8.04
C PHE A 320 8.50 -20.43 -7.40
N PRO A 321 9.00 -21.68 -7.50
CA PRO A 321 10.30 -22.04 -6.95
C PRO A 321 11.43 -21.37 -7.70
N THR A 322 12.22 -20.54 -7.01
CA THR A 322 13.43 -19.94 -7.56
C THR A 322 14.71 -20.55 -6.99
N LYS A 323 14.61 -21.38 -5.95
CA LYS A 323 15.72 -22.08 -5.30
C LYS A 323 15.21 -23.34 -4.60
N ARG A 324 16.10 -24.29 -4.30
CA ARG A 324 15.73 -25.51 -3.56
C ARG A 324 15.71 -25.23 -2.07
N HIS A 325 16.83 -24.76 -1.52
CA HIS A 325 16.95 -24.40 -0.12
C HIS A 325 17.07 -22.88 0.07
N TRP A 326 16.51 -22.34 1.15
CA TRP A 326 16.50 -20.87 1.38
C TRP A 326 17.90 -20.25 1.57
N LYS A 327 18.89 -21.06 1.96
CA LYS A 327 20.30 -20.66 2.12
C LYS A 327 21.05 -20.52 0.79
N GLU A 328 20.47 -21.02 -0.30
CA GLU A 328 21.11 -21.05 -1.61
C GLU A 328 20.82 -19.78 -2.43
N ARG A 329 21.65 -19.54 -3.44
CA ARG A 329 21.34 -18.61 -4.53
C ARG A 329 20.20 -19.17 -5.38
N SER A 330 19.56 -18.31 -6.15
CA SER A 330 18.51 -18.75 -7.07
C SER A 330 19.08 -19.54 -8.25
N ASP A 331 18.31 -20.51 -8.72
CA ASP A 331 18.65 -21.41 -9.82
C ASP A 331 18.02 -20.88 -11.12
N ARG A 332 18.86 -20.29 -11.98
CA ARG A 332 18.43 -19.69 -13.26
C ARG A 332 17.80 -20.73 -14.20
N GLU A 333 18.38 -21.92 -14.32
CA GLU A 333 17.86 -22.98 -15.20
C GLU A 333 16.49 -23.49 -14.70
N GLY A 334 16.37 -23.66 -13.38
CA GLY A 334 15.12 -24.03 -12.76
C GLY A 334 14.03 -22.96 -12.91
N ILE A 335 14.39 -21.68 -12.88
CA ILE A 335 13.47 -20.58 -13.15
C ILE A 335 12.99 -20.62 -14.61
N GLU A 336 13.91 -20.82 -15.57
CA GLU A 336 13.53 -20.92 -16.99
C GLU A 336 12.55 -22.08 -17.23
N LYS A 337 12.80 -23.25 -16.64
CA LYS A 337 11.86 -24.38 -16.68
C LYS A 337 10.51 -24.02 -16.06
N GLY A 338 10.49 -23.24 -14.99
CA GLY A 338 9.25 -22.78 -14.36
C GLY A 338 8.46 -21.80 -15.24
N LEU A 339 9.15 -20.95 -16.00
CA LEU A 339 8.55 -20.05 -16.99
C LEU A 339 7.99 -20.84 -18.18
N GLN A 340 8.71 -21.87 -18.66
CA GLN A 340 8.22 -22.80 -19.68
C GLN A 340 6.97 -23.55 -19.22
N TRP A 341 6.94 -23.99 -17.96
CA TRP A 341 5.77 -24.61 -17.37
C TRP A 341 4.60 -23.62 -17.36
N LEU A 342 4.81 -22.39 -16.91
CA LEU A 342 3.76 -21.36 -16.85
C LEU A 342 3.15 -21.10 -18.24
N VAL A 343 3.97 -20.88 -19.26
CA VAL A 343 3.50 -20.65 -20.65
C VAL A 343 2.69 -21.84 -21.16
N SER A 344 3.10 -23.06 -20.83
CA SER A 344 2.41 -24.27 -21.27
C SER A 344 1.08 -24.54 -20.54
N HIS A 345 0.88 -24.00 -19.33
CA HIS A 345 -0.26 -24.39 -18.47
C HIS A 345 -1.20 -23.25 -18.08
N TYR A 346 -0.85 -21.97 -18.29
CA TYR A 346 -1.66 -20.85 -17.78
C TYR A 346 -3.12 -20.87 -18.25
N ARG A 347 -3.38 -21.33 -19.49
CA ARG A 347 -4.73 -21.45 -20.05
C ARG A 347 -5.54 -22.53 -19.35
N ASP A 348 -4.97 -23.74 -19.24
CA ASP A 348 -5.61 -24.89 -18.62
C ASP A 348 -5.85 -24.67 -17.12
N GLU A 349 -4.95 -23.91 -16.48
CA GLU A 349 -5.10 -23.50 -15.09
C GLU A 349 -6.09 -22.35 -14.89
N GLY A 350 -6.52 -21.67 -15.96
CA GLY A 350 -7.49 -20.58 -15.92
C GLY A 350 -6.93 -19.23 -15.49
N ILE A 351 -5.61 -19.01 -15.61
CA ILE A 351 -4.97 -17.72 -15.32
C ILE A 351 -5.37 -16.71 -16.40
N GLN A 352 -6.04 -15.63 -16.00
CA GLN A 352 -6.54 -14.57 -16.89
C GLN A 352 -5.63 -13.34 -16.91
N SER A 353 -4.86 -13.13 -15.83
CA SER A 353 -3.85 -12.08 -15.75
C SER A 353 -2.86 -12.36 -14.62
N ILE A 354 -1.61 -11.93 -14.76
CA ILE A 354 -0.54 -12.30 -13.82
C ILE A 354 0.47 -11.19 -13.54
N ALA A 355 0.79 -11.01 -12.27
CA ALA A 355 1.92 -10.22 -11.80
C ALA A 355 3.08 -11.15 -11.40
N ILE A 356 4.28 -10.89 -11.91
CA ILE A 356 5.48 -11.69 -11.64
C ILE A 356 6.57 -10.76 -11.07
N PRO A 357 7.26 -11.11 -9.97
CA PRO A 357 8.39 -10.33 -9.49
C PRO A 357 9.63 -10.58 -10.37
N ALA A 358 10.69 -9.80 -10.18
CA ALA A 358 11.99 -10.10 -10.77
C ALA A 358 12.56 -11.42 -10.21
N LEU A 359 12.18 -12.54 -10.82
CA LEU A 359 12.43 -13.89 -10.33
C LEU A 359 13.92 -14.14 -10.09
N GLY A 360 14.25 -14.48 -8.85
CA GLY A 360 15.61 -14.80 -8.44
C GLY A 360 16.58 -13.59 -8.34
N CYS A 361 16.14 -12.38 -8.65
CA CYS A 361 16.89 -11.14 -8.40
C CYS A 361 16.83 -10.73 -6.92
N GLY A 362 17.50 -9.62 -6.56
CA GLY A 362 17.54 -9.10 -5.19
C GLY A 362 18.20 -10.10 -4.24
N LEU A 363 17.45 -10.58 -3.24
CA LEU A 363 17.91 -11.59 -2.26
C LEU A 363 18.28 -12.95 -2.88
N GLY A 364 17.85 -13.21 -4.12
CA GLY A 364 18.22 -14.41 -4.86
C GLY A 364 19.59 -14.35 -5.53
N GLY A 365 20.14 -13.15 -5.72
CA GLY A 365 21.47 -12.91 -6.24
C GLY A 365 21.64 -13.05 -7.76
N LEU A 366 20.57 -13.23 -8.55
CA LEU A 366 20.67 -13.14 -10.02
C LEU A 366 20.63 -11.69 -10.49
N ASP A 367 21.32 -11.40 -11.59
CA ASP A 367 21.37 -10.06 -12.20
C ASP A 367 20.13 -9.82 -13.07
N TRP A 368 19.49 -8.66 -12.88
CA TRP A 368 18.39 -8.21 -13.73
C TRP A 368 18.77 -8.14 -15.21
N LYS A 369 20.03 -7.80 -15.53
CA LYS A 369 20.51 -7.76 -16.92
C LYS A 369 20.33 -9.09 -17.66
N GLU A 370 20.43 -10.21 -16.94
CA GLU A 370 20.21 -11.53 -17.52
C GLU A 370 18.75 -11.98 -17.36
N MET A 371 18.16 -11.75 -16.18
CA MET A 371 16.83 -12.27 -15.84
C MET A 371 15.70 -11.49 -16.50
N GLY A 372 15.83 -10.18 -16.68
CA GLY A 372 14.82 -9.33 -17.30
C GLY A 372 14.44 -9.82 -18.71
N PRO A 373 15.41 -9.93 -19.64
CA PRO A 373 15.14 -10.45 -20.99
C PRO A 373 14.64 -11.90 -20.99
N LEU A 374 15.16 -12.75 -20.09
CA LEU A 374 14.70 -14.13 -19.96
C LEU A 374 13.22 -14.21 -19.58
N ILE A 375 12.80 -13.46 -18.56
CA ILE A 375 11.40 -13.43 -18.10
C ILE A 375 10.50 -12.87 -19.22
N CYS A 376 10.90 -11.77 -19.85
CA CYS A 376 10.12 -11.14 -20.92
C CYS A 376 9.91 -12.07 -22.12
N ARG A 377 10.94 -12.84 -22.52
CA ARG A 377 10.88 -13.84 -23.60
C ARG A 377 9.74 -14.85 -23.42
N TYR A 378 9.48 -15.29 -22.19
CA TYR A 378 8.39 -16.22 -21.91
C TYR A 378 7.06 -15.49 -21.71
N MET A 379 7.05 -14.36 -21.01
CA MET A 379 5.81 -13.65 -20.72
C MET A 379 5.12 -13.10 -21.98
N VAL A 380 5.88 -12.66 -22.98
CA VAL A 380 5.33 -12.16 -24.24
C VAL A 380 4.56 -13.23 -25.04
N GLN A 381 4.79 -14.51 -24.77
CA GLN A 381 4.10 -15.63 -25.42
C GLN A 381 2.70 -15.87 -24.83
N MET A 382 2.40 -15.30 -23.67
CA MET A 382 1.11 -15.45 -23.00
C MET A 382 0.11 -14.42 -23.54
N ASP A 383 -1.09 -14.87 -23.90
CA ASP A 383 -2.12 -14.03 -24.51
C ASP A 383 -3.00 -13.32 -23.46
N ILE A 384 -2.42 -13.02 -22.30
CA ILE A 384 -3.09 -12.43 -21.12
C ILE A 384 -2.35 -11.18 -20.65
N GLN A 385 -3.06 -10.31 -19.94
CA GLN A 385 -2.43 -9.15 -19.29
C GLN A 385 -1.41 -9.63 -18.26
N SER A 386 -0.17 -9.17 -18.40
CA SER A 386 0.94 -9.62 -17.56
C SER A 386 1.87 -8.46 -17.22
N CYS A 387 2.41 -8.46 -16.01
CA CYS A 387 3.35 -7.43 -15.59
C CYS A 387 4.51 -7.97 -14.76
N ILE A 388 5.67 -7.36 -14.93
CA ILE A 388 6.90 -7.70 -14.22
C ILE A 388 7.20 -6.61 -13.20
N TYR A 389 7.23 -6.97 -11.91
CA TYR A 389 7.62 -6.08 -10.84
C TYR A 389 9.14 -6.07 -10.66
N LEU A 390 9.73 -4.89 -10.77
CA LEU A 390 11.18 -4.69 -10.68
C LEU A 390 11.71 -5.03 -9.27
N PRO A 391 13.00 -5.40 -9.14
CA PRO A 391 13.60 -5.70 -7.85
C PRO A 391 13.55 -4.46 -6.93
N GLN A 392 12.98 -4.60 -5.74
CA GLN A 392 12.85 -3.49 -4.78
C GLN A 392 14.19 -3.11 -4.13
N GLU A 393 15.13 -4.05 -4.06
CA GLU A 393 16.45 -3.82 -3.47
C GLU A 393 17.48 -3.22 -4.43
N GLN A 394 17.12 -2.98 -5.70
CA GLN A 394 18.03 -2.50 -6.73
C GLN A 394 17.39 -1.37 -7.52
N ASN A 395 18.09 -0.24 -7.66
CA ASN A 395 17.67 0.78 -8.61
C ASN A 395 18.10 0.36 -10.02
N ILE A 396 17.13 -0.01 -10.86
CA ILE A 396 17.39 -0.46 -12.22
C ILE A 396 17.52 0.76 -13.16
N PRO A 397 18.66 0.93 -13.86
CA PRO A 397 18.82 1.97 -14.87
C PRO A 397 17.77 1.88 -15.99
N LEU A 398 17.35 3.03 -16.51
CA LEU A 398 16.31 3.10 -17.54
C LEU A 398 16.69 2.37 -18.83
N GLU A 399 17.98 2.32 -19.18
CA GLU A 399 18.50 1.57 -20.34
C GLU A 399 18.20 0.06 -20.28
N LEU A 400 18.06 -0.51 -19.07
CA LEU A 400 17.74 -1.93 -18.87
C LEU A 400 16.22 -2.20 -18.81
N LEU A 401 15.41 -1.18 -19.07
CA LEU A 401 13.95 -1.23 -19.05
C LEU A 401 13.32 -0.93 -20.42
N THR A 402 14.15 -0.71 -21.44
CA THR A 402 13.70 -0.47 -22.82
C THR A 402 13.17 -1.76 -23.44
N SER A 403 12.23 -1.63 -24.39
CA SER A 403 11.77 -2.76 -25.20
C SER A 403 12.91 -3.40 -25.98
N GLU A 404 13.85 -2.60 -26.51
CA GLU A 404 15.04 -3.07 -27.21
C GLU A 404 15.89 -4.00 -26.33
N PHE A 405 16.14 -3.61 -25.06
CA PHE A 405 16.91 -4.44 -24.15
C PHE A 405 16.15 -5.70 -23.70
N LEU A 406 14.88 -5.55 -23.32
CA LEU A 406 14.11 -6.63 -22.69
C LEU A 406 13.53 -7.63 -23.69
N LEU A 407 13.23 -7.20 -24.93
CA LEU A 407 12.63 -8.04 -25.97
C LEU A 407 13.59 -8.31 -27.14
N GLY A 408 14.67 -7.54 -27.28
CA GLY A 408 15.56 -7.63 -28.45
C GLY A 408 14.94 -7.06 -29.72
N THR A 409 13.98 -6.14 -29.60
CA THR A 409 13.18 -5.56 -30.70
C THR A 409 13.25 -4.05 -30.78
#